data_AF-A0A1Y1VDA6-F1
#
_entry.id   AF-A0A1Y1VDA6-F1
#
_cell.length_a   1.000
_cell.length_b   1.000
_cell.length_c   1.000
_cell.angle_alpha   90.00
_cell.angle_beta   90.00
_cell.angle_gamma   90.00
#
_symmetry.space_group_name_H-M   'P 1'
#
loop_
_entity.id
_entity.type
_entity.pdbx_description
1 polymer ?
#
loop_
_entity_poly.entity_id
_entity_poly.type
_entity_poly.pdbx_seq_one_letter_code
_entity_poly.pdbx_strand_id
1 'polypeptide(L)'
;MNYSISIQEDEKRKFSLPTVSKCCCCCYTINLKYAVRIFSIALITWYLILSICHSYLTYEEISFITTTAYLIVVISLIIFLIGTIKNKLFLLKQCQYIYFIYLIFSIYNAIQHIIFVFKKESYDIINSGINELLKGKVLAQDTKENYIKIYQCSYTTIALFMLALYFYFYLVMYSYNQEIKKIIEIQKQQEYSITLARYI
;
A
#
# COMPACT_ATOMS: atom_id res chain seq x y z
N MET A 1 -34.02 -2.41 -38.26
CA MET A 1 -32.56 -2.60 -38.47
C MET A 1 -31.89 -2.53 -37.12
N ASN A 2 -31.46 -3.67 -36.58
CA ASN A 2 -30.80 -3.78 -35.29
C ASN A 2 -29.30 -3.56 -35.48
N TYR A 3 -28.78 -2.44 -35.00
CA TYR A 3 -27.34 -2.26 -34.83
C TYR A 3 -26.89 -2.98 -33.56
N SER A 4 -26.65 -4.28 -33.67
CA SER A 4 -25.81 -5.00 -32.73
C SER A 4 -24.36 -4.57 -32.99
N ILE A 5 -23.88 -3.58 -32.25
CA ILE A 5 -22.46 -3.23 -32.23
C ILE A 5 -21.74 -4.37 -31.50
N SER A 6 -21.27 -5.33 -32.28
CA SER A 6 -20.28 -6.32 -31.87
C SER A 6 -18.95 -5.60 -31.64
N ILE A 7 -18.73 -5.11 -30.42
CA ILE A 7 -17.39 -4.77 -29.94
C ILE A 7 -16.73 -6.10 -29.59
N GLN A 8 -16.16 -6.77 -30.59
CA GLN A 8 -15.27 -7.90 -30.36
C GLN A 8 -13.93 -7.67 -31.04
N GLU A 9 -12.90 -7.79 -30.21
CA GLU A 9 -11.56 -8.26 -30.54
C GLU A 9 -10.59 -7.28 -31.21
N ASP A 10 -10.04 -6.39 -30.38
CA ASP A 10 -8.65 -5.96 -30.58
C ASP A 10 -7.95 -5.64 -29.23
N GLU A 11 -8.17 -6.47 -28.22
CA GLU A 11 -7.28 -6.50 -27.05
C GLU A 11 -6.07 -7.37 -27.36
N LYS A 12 -5.07 -6.78 -28.02
CA LYS A 12 -3.68 -7.19 -27.83
C LYS A 12 -3.49 -7.36 -26.32
N ARG A 13 -3.17 -8.58 -25.86
CA ARG A 13 -2.92 -8.92 -24.45
C ARG A 13 -1.76 -8.07 -23.91
N LYS A 14 -2.03 -6.81 -23.60
CA LYS A 14 -1.18 -5.97 -22.76
C LYS A 14 -1.25 -6.59 -21.37
N PHE A 15 -0.10 -6.86 -20.79
CA PHE A 15 0.00 -7.29 -19.40
C PHE A 15 -0.88 -6.38 -18.53
N SER A 16 -1.93 -6.95 -17.95
CA SER A 16 -2.84 -6.26 -17.04
C SER A 16 -2.76 -6.94 -15.69
N LEU A 17 -2.66 -6.12 -14.64
CA LEU A 17 -2.66 -6.64 -13.27
C LEU A 17 -4.05 -7.18 -12.94
N PRO A 18 -4.15 -8.20 -12.06
CA PRO A 18 -5.43 -8.74 -11.63
C PRO A 18 -6.29 -7.61 -11.04
N THR A 19 -7.51 -7.49 -11.53
CA THR A 19 -8.45 -6.43 -11.13
C THR A 19 -9.27 -6.87 -9.93
N VAL A 20 -9.34 -6.01 -8.93
CA VAL A 20 -10.17 -6.19 -7.73
C VAL A 20 -11.52 -5.53 -8.00
N SER A 21 -12.54 -6.33 -8.28
CA SER A 21 -13.90 -5.82 -8.53
C SER A 21 -14.65 -5.45 -7.25
N LYS A 22 -14.31 -6.11 -6.13
CA LYS A 22 -14.91 -5.93 -4.81
C LYS A 22 -13.83 -6.14 -3.74
N CYS A 23 -13.80 -5.29 -2.71
CA CYS A 23 -12.87 -5.45 -1.59
C CYS A 23 -13.25 -6.69 -0.77
N CYS A 24 -12.31 -7.64 -0.61
CA CYS A 24 -12.62 -8.99 -0.10
C CYS A 24 -12.55 -9.14 1.43
N CYS A 25 -12.12 -8.10 2.16
CA CYS A 25 -11.78 -8.24 3.58
C CYS A 25 -12.94 -8.31 4.58
N CYS A 26 -14.21 -8.19 4.19
CA CYS A 26 -15.34 -8.38 5.10
C CYS A 26 -16.53 -8.99 4.33
N CYS A 27 -17.41 -9.72 5.02
CA CYS A 27 -18.65 -10.32 4.51
C CYS A 27 -19.63 -9.35 3.79
N TYR A 28 -19.26 -8.07 3.66
CA TYR A 28 -19.92 -7.05 2.87
C TYR A 28 -19.01 -6.62 1.72
N THR A 29 -19.50 -6.79 0.49
CA THR A 29 -18.81 -6.28 -0.71
C THR A 29 -18.88 -4.76 -0.74
N ILE A 30 -17.88 -4.11 -0.15
CA ILE A 30 -17.72 -2.65 -0.18
C ILE A 30 -17.41 -2.24 -1.63
N ASN A 31 -18.15 -1.25 -2.13
CA ASN A 31 -17.91 -0.67 -3.44
C ASN A 31 -16.48 -0.07 -3.50
N LEU A 32 -15.76 -0.38 -4.58
CA LEU A 32 -14.34 -0.08 -4.77
C LEU A 32 -14.01 1.39 -4.47
N LYS A 33 -14.89 2.33 -4.84
CA LYS A 33 -14.74 3.76 -4.55
C LYS A 33 -14.59 4.06 -3.05
N TYR A 34 -15.38 3.41 -2.20
CA TYR A 34 -15.31 3.61 -0.75
C TYR A 34 -14.11 2.87 -0.17
N ALA A 35 -13.82 1.67 -0.66
CA ALA A 35 -12.65 0.90 -0.22
C ALA A 35 -11.36 1.71 -0.44
N VAL A 36 -11.15 2.24 -1.65
CA VAL A 36 -9.97 3.05 -2.00
C VAL A 36 -9.81 4.24 -1.05
N ARG A 37 -10.91 4.94 -0.73
CA ARG A 37 -10.90 6.11 0.18
C ARG A 37 -10.56 5.71 1.61
N ILE A 38 -11.22 4.68 2.14
CA ILE A 38 -11.00 4.18 3.51
C ILE A 38 -9.56 3.71 3.67
N PHE A 39 -9.06 2.90 2.73
CA PHE A 39 -7.66 2.44 2.79
C PHE A 39 -6.67 3.59 2.63
N SER A 40 -6.94 4.59 1.78
CA SER A 40 -6.08 5.77 1.65
C SER A 40 -6.00 6.54 2.98
N ILE A 41 -7.14 6.75 3.65
CA ILE A 41 -7.20 7.41 4.95
C ILE A 41 -6.44 6.59 6.01
N ALA A 42 -6.71 5.28 6.07
CA ALA A 42 -6.04 4.39 7.03
C ALA A 42 -4.51 4.39 6.85
N LEU A 43 -4.02 4.37 5.60
CA LEU A 43 -2.59 4.47 5.32
C LEU A 43 -2.01 5.83 5.68
N ILE A 44 -2.70 6.94 5.37
CA ILE A 44 -2.28 8.28 5.78
C ILE A 44 -2.14 8.35 7.30
N THR A 45 -3.17 7.92 8.04
CA THR A 45 -3.15 7.90 9.50
C THR A 45 -2.02 7.03 10.04
N TRP A 46 -1.83 5.84 9.46
CA TRP A 46 -0.75 4.93 9.85
C TRP A 46 0.63 5.56 9.66
N TYR A 47 0.92 6.19 8.52
CA TYR A 47 2.21 6.85 8.30
C TYR A 47 2.44 8.06 9.20
N LEU A 48 1.39 8.82 9.50
CA LEU A 48 1.49 9.93 10.45
C LEU A 48 1.82 9.41 11.86
N ILE A 49 1.13 8.36 12.32
CA ILE A 49 1.42 7.72 13.61
C ILE A 49 2.85 7.20 13.63
N LEU A 50 3.31 6.48 12.60
CA LEU A 50 4.68 6.00 12.51
C LEU A 50 5.70 7.13 12.58
N SER A 51 5.47 8.23 11.83
CA SER A 51 6.36 9.39 11.86
C SER A 51 6.45 10.01 13.25
N ILE A 52 5.32 10.11 13.96
CA ILE A 52 5.25 10.62 15.33
C ILE A 52 5.97 9.66 16.28
N CYS A 53 5.59 8.38 16.31
CA CYS A 53 6.19 7.37 17.17
C CYS A 53 7.72 7.30 16.99
N HIS A 54 8.20 7.34 15.75
CA HIS A 54 9.64 7.37 15.49
C HIS A 54 10.32 8.63 16.03
N SER A 55 9.72 9.81 15.84
CA SER A 55 10.30 11.06 16.37
C SER A 55 10.39 11.10 17.90
N TYR A 56 9.53 10.38 18.61
CA TYR A 56 9.49 10.38 20.09
C TYR A 56 10.22 9.20 20.73
N LEU A 57 10.27 8.03 20.09
CA LEU A 57 10.81 6.78 20.67
C LEU A 57 12.25 6.49 20.26
N THR A 58 12.70 7.02 19.12
CA THR A 58 14.05 6.79 18.60
C THR A 58 14.85 8.09 18.71
N TYR A 59 15.65 8.21 19.76
CA TYR A 59 16.72 9.22 19.88
C TYR A 59 17.88 8.94 18.90
N GLU A 60 17.86 7.80 18.20
CA GLU A 60 18.79 7.50 17.13
C GLU A 60 18.46 8.28 15.86
N GLU A 61 19.50 8.67 15.13
CA GLU A 61 19.42 9.39 13.86
C GLU A 61 18.57 8.61 12.85
N ILE A 62 17.26 8.85 12.86
CA ILE A 62 16.40 8.48 11.76
C ILE A 62 17.00 9.16 10.53
N SER A 63 17.47 8.34 9.58
CA SER A 63 18.02 8.86 8.35
C SER A 63 16.99 9.80 7.73
N PHE A 64 17.35 11.07 7.58
CA PHE A 64 16.53 12.13 6.97
C PHE A 64 15.78 11.62 5.72
N ILE A 65 16.43 10.74 4.96
CA ILE A 65 15.91 10.04 3.78
C ILE A 65 14.58 9.30 4.06
N THR A 66 14.49 8.55 5.17
CA THR A 66 13.29 7.77 5.52
C THR A 66 12.11 8.65 5.91
N THR A 67 12.35 9.69 6.71
CA THR A 67 11.31 10.68 7.08
C THR A 67 10.81 11.43 5.84
N THR A 68 11.72 11.87 4.98
CA THR A 68 11.36 12.53 3.72
C THR A 68 10.54 11.60 2.81
N ALA A 69 10.91 10.32 2.71
CA ALA A 69 10.15 9.34 1.94
C ALA A 69 8.71 9.19 2.47
N TYR A 70 8.52 9.09 3.78
CA TYR A 70 7.17 9.01 4.36
C TYR A 70 6.34 10.26 4.09
N LEU A 71 6.92 11.46 4.21
CA LEU A 71 6.21 12.71 3.88
C LEU A 71 5.77 12.75 2.42
N ILE A 72 6.64 12.36 1.49
CA ILE A 72 6.30 12.28 0.06
C ILE A 72 5.13 11.33 -0.19
N VAL A 73 5.11 10.18 0.49
CA VAL A 73 4.03 9.19 0.38
C VAL A 73 2.72 9.73 0.93
N VAL A 74 2.74 10.38 2.10
CA VAL A 74 1.57 11.00 2.71
C VAL A 74 0.99 12.08 1.78
N ILE A 75 1.82 12.98 1.25
CA ILE A 75 1.40 14.01 0.30
C ILE A 75 0.79 13.35 -0.96
N SER A 76 1.44 12.31 -1.48
CA SER A 76 0.96 11.57 -2.66
C SER A 76 -0.39 10.89 -2.41
N LEU A 77 -0.60 10.31 -1.22
CA LEU A 77 -1.88 9.71 -0.82
C LEU A 77 -2.97 10.76 -0.63
N ILE A 78 -2.64 11.95 -0.12
CA ILE A 78 -3.61 13.07 -0.02
C ILE A 78 -4.02 13.54 -1.43
N ILE A 79 -3.06 13.74 -2.34
CA ILE A 79 -3.34 14.10 -3.74
C ILE A 79 -4.17 13.01 -4.40
N PHE A 80 -3.87 11.74 -4.15
CA PHE A 80 -4.63 10.61 -4.63
C PHE A 80 -6.07 10.64 -4.12
N LEU A 81 -6.27 10.84 -2.81
CA LEU A 81 -7.58 10.96 -2.19
C LEU A 81 -8.40 12.09 -2.82
N ILE A 82 -7.80 13.27 -3.03
CA ILE A 82 -8.43 14.39 -3.75
C ILE A 82 -8.77 13.98 -5.19
N GLY A 83 -7.87 13.26 -5.86
CA GLY A 83 -8.09 12.69 -7.19
C GLY A 83 -9.29 11.73 -7.24
N THR A 84 -9.50 10.91 -6.21
CA THR A 84 -10.64 9.99 -6.10
C THR A 84 -11.96 10.72 -5.79
N ILE A 85 -11.90 11.90 -5.17
CA ILE A 85 -13.07 12.74 -4.91
C ILE A 85 -13.46 13.50 -6.18
N LYS A 86 -12.47 14.06 -6.89
CA LYS A 86 -12.67 14.88 -8.10
C LYS A 86 -12.68 14.08 -9.41
N ASN A 87 -12.52 12.74 -9.35
CA ASN A 87 -12.41 11.84 -10.51
C ASN A 87 -11.39 12.31 -11.57
N LYS A 88 -10.27 12.90 -11.14
CA LYS A 88 -9.24 13.42 -12.06
C LYS A 88 -8.22 12.33 -12.38
N LEU A 89 -8.39 11.67 -13.53
CA LEU A 89 -7.55 10.54 -13.96
C LEU A 89 -6.05 10.85 -14.01
N PHE A 90 -5.67 12.09 -14.35
CA PHE A 90 -4.27 12.51 -14.35
C PHE A 90 -3.61 12.40 -12.97
N LEU A 91 -4.26 12.93 -11.93
CA LEU A 91 -3.78 12.87 -10.54
C LEU A 91 -3.70 11.42 -10.06
N LEU A 92 -4.75 10.64 -10.34
CA LEU A 92 -4.82 9.22 -9.98
C LEU A 92 -3.66 8.40 -10.55
N LYS A 93 -3.30 8.63 -11.83
CA LYS A 93 -2.18 7.95 -12.49
C LYS A 93 -0.83 8.37 -11.91
N GLN A 94 -0.60 9.67 -11.70
CA GLN A 94 0.66 10.16 -11.13
C GLN A 94 0.90 9.56 -9.74
N CYS A 95 -0.11 9.60 -8.87
CA CYS A 95 -0.03 9.00 -7.54
C CYS A 95 0.20 7.49 -7.58
N GLN A 96 -0.38 6.79 -8.56
CA GLN A 96 -0.16 5.36 -8.73
C GLN A 96 1.32 5.03 -9.00
N TYR A 97 2.00 5.82 -9.83
CA TYR A 97 3.43 5.63 -10.09
C TYR A 97 4.29 5.93 -8.86
N ILE A 98 3.98 7.02 -8.13
CA ILE A 98 4.71 7.37 -6.92
C ILE A 98 4.57 6.26 -5.87
N TYR A 99 3.35 5.75 -5.67
CA TYR A 99 3.12 4.66 -4.74
C TYR A 99 3.78 3.36 -5.19
N PHE A 100 3.89 3.11 -6.50
CA PHE A 100 4.64 1.95 -7.01
C PHE A 100 6.12 2.01 -6.66
N ILE A 101 6.74 3.19 -6.83
CA ILE A 101 8.15 3.42 -6.43
C ILE A 101 8.29 3.20 -4.91
N TYR A 102 7.35 3.73 -4.13
CA TYR A 102 7.31 3.50 -2.69
C TYR A 102 7.19 2.02 -2.33
N LEU A 103 6.37 1.26 -3.05
CA LEU A 103 6.21 -0.18 -2.82
C LEU A 103 7.52 -0.94 -3.06
N ILE A 104 8.31 -0.57 -4.08
CA ILE A 104 9.66 -1.12 -4.29
C ILE A 104 10.58 -0.79 -3.11
N PHE A 105 10.56 0.46 -2.64
CA PHE A 105 11.33 0.88 -1.47
C PHE A 105 10.92 0.09 -0.21
N SER A 106 9.63 -0.16 -0.01
CA SER A 106 9.10 -0.96 1.10
C SER A 106 9.51 -2.43 1.01
N ILE A 107 9.58 -3.03 -0.19
CA ILE A 107 10.14 -4.38 -0.38
C ILE A 107 11.61 -4.40 0.02
N TYR A 108 12.40 -3.42 -0.44
CA TYR A 108 13.81 -3.31 -0.07
C TYR A 108 13.98 -3.20 1.45
N ASN A 109 13.22 -2.33 2.11
CA ASN A 109 13.26 -2.20 3.57
C ASN A 109 12.85 -3.49 4.27
N ALA A 110 11.81 -4.18 3.80
CA ALA A 110 11.39 -5.47 4.37
C ALA A 110 12.51 -6.52 4.25
N ILE A 111 13.21 -6.59 3.12
CA ILE A 111 14.37 -7.48 2.93
C ILE A 111 15.50 -7.12 3.89
N GLN A 112 15.87 -5.84 3.98
CA GLN A 112 16.91 -5.38 4.90
C GLN A 112 16.56 -5.70 6.37
N HIS A 113 15.30 -5.49 6.76
CA HIS A 113 14.82 -5.84 8.09
C HIS A 113 14.87 -7.34 8.36
N ILE A 114 14.43 -8.17 7.42
CA ILE A 114 14.51 -9.63 7.55
C ILE A 114 15.97 -10.05 7.74
N ILE A 115 16.88 -9.55 6.88
CA ILE A 115 18.32 -9.84 7.01
C ILE A 115 18.84 -9.43 8.38
N PHE A 116 18.50 -8.22 8.85
CA PHE A 116 18.94 -7.71 10.15
C PHE A 116 18.45 -8.58 11.31
N VAL A 117 17.18 -8.97 11.32
CA VAL A 117 16.56 -9.78 12.39
C VAL A 117 17.24 -11.15 12.55
N PHE A 118 17.80 -11.69 11.46
CA PHE A 118 18.56 -12.96 11.48
C PHE A 118 20.08 -12.79 11.66
N LYS A 119 20.60 -11.55 11.73
CA LYS A 119 22.01 -11.30 12.07
C LYS A 119 22.25 -11.55 13.55
N LYS A 120 23.47 -12.00 13.87
CA LYS A 120 23.95 -12.20 15.24
C LYS A 120 23.91 -10.91 16.08
N GLU A 121 24.15 -9.76 15.46
CA GLU A 121 24.06 -8.45 16.12
C GLU A 121 22.65 -8.16 16.66
N SER A 122 21.59 -8.53 15.92
CA SER A 122 20.21 -8.40 16.40
C SER A 122 19.94 -9.32 17.60
N TYR A 123 20.52 -10.53 17.59
CA TYR A 123 20.44 -11.44 18.72
C TYR A 123 20.99 -10.78 19.99
N ASP A 124 22.17 -10.17 19.93
CA ASP A 124 22.82 -9.54 21.08
C ASP A 124 22.01 -8.35 21.63
N ILE A 125 21.39 -7.55 20.75
CA ILE A 125 20.51 -6.43 21.12
C ILE A 125 19.21 -6.91 21.79
N ILE A 126 18.56 -7.95 21.24
CA ILE A 126 17.33 -8.49 21.86
C ILE A 126 17.68 -9.13 23.21
N ASN A 127 18.82 -9.82 23.26
CA ASN A 127 19.33 -10.50 24.44
C ASN A 127 19.65 -9.52 25.59
N SER A 128 20.20 -8.34 25.28
CA SER A 128 20.44 -7.28 26.26
C SER A 128 19.13 -6.65 26.74
N GLY A 129 18.17 -6.37 25.85
CA GLY A 129 16.86 -5.84 26.23
C GLY A 129 16.04 -6.79 27.10
N ILE A 130 16.09 -8.10 26.84
CA ILE A 130 15.47 -9.12 27.71
C ILE A 130 16.11 -9.11 29.10
N ASN A 131 17.44 -9.02 29.20
CA ASN A 131 18.14 -8.96 30.48
C ASN A 131 17.76 -7.72 31.29
N GLU A 132 17.59 -6.58 30.62
CA GLU A 132 17.18 -5.32 31.24
C GLU A 132 15.75 -5.39 31.79
N LEU A 133 14.81 -5.92 31.00
CA LEU A 133 13.42 -6.12 31.41
C LEU A 133 13.28 -7.09 32.61
N LEU A 134 14.14 -8.09 32.69
CA LEU A 134 14.10 -9.12 33.74
C LEU A 134 14.79 -8.70 35.04
N LYS A 135 15.42 -7.51 35.09
CA LYS A 135 16.08 -6.94 36.29
C LYS A 135 16.93 -7.96 37.07
N GLY A 136 17.69 -8.81 36.38
CA GLY A 136 18.58 -9.78 36.99
C GLY A 136 17.95 -11.12 37.40
N LYS A 137 16.70 -11.41 37.03
CA LYS A 137 16.18 -12.79 37.10
C LYS A 137 16.88 -13.66 36.05
N VAL A 138 17.57 -14.70 36.51
CA VAL A 138 18.27 -15.65 35.63
C VAL A 138 17.22 -16.53 34.95
N LEU A 139 17.02 -16.32 33.65
CA LEU A 139 16.27 -17.25 32.83
C LEU A 139 17.16 -18.41 32.40
N ALA A 140 16.60 -19.61 32.29
CA ALA A 140 17.28 -20.71 31.62
C ALA A 140 17.61 -20.33 30.17
N GLN A 141 18.79 -20.74 29.69
CA GLN A 141 19.30 -20.43 28.35
C GLN A 141 18.28 -20.81 27.26
N ASP A 142 17.69 -22.00 27.37
CA ASP A 142 16.69 -22.52 26.43
C ASP A 142 15.44 -21.64 26.34
N THR A 143 15.00 -21.10 27.48
CA THR A 143 13.85 -20.19 27.53
C THR A 143 14.18 -18.86 26.84
N LYS A 144 15.40 -18.37 27.00
CA LYS A 144 15.87 -17.13 26.38
C LYS A 144 15.97 -17.24 24.86
N GLU A 145 16.52 -18.36 24.37
CA GLU A 145 16.58 -18.67 22.94
C GLU A 145 15.18 -18.74 22.31
N ASN A 146 14.21 -19.34 23.04
CA ASN A 146 12.82 -19.40 22.58
C ASN A 146 12.18 -18.02 22.49
N TYR A 147 12.41 -17.12 23.46
CA TYR A 147 11.91 -15.75 23.38
C TYR A 147 12.48 -15.00 22.17
N ILE A 148 13.77 -15.15 21.90
CA ILE A 148 14.41 -14.51 20.75
C ILE A 148 13.82 -15.05 19.44
N LYS A 149 13.63 -16.37 19.32
CA LYS A 149 12.98 -16.99 18.14
C LYS A 149 11.55 -16.49 17.94
N ILE A 150 10.76 -16.38 19.02
CA ILE A 150 9.39 -15.84 18.97
C ILE A 150 9.41 -14.37 18.53
N TYR A 151 10.33 -13.56 19.05
CA TYR A 151 10.49 -12.18 18.63
C TYR A 151 10.84 -12.08 17.13
N GLN A 152 11.85 -12.82 16.67
CA GLN A 152 12.25 -12.84 15.26
C GLN A 152 11.09 -13.27 14.34
N CYS A 153 10.35 -14.31 14.73
CA CYS A 153 9.22 -14.84 13.97
C CYS A 153 8.04 -13.85 13.94
N SER A 154 7.65 -13.30 15.09
CA SER A 154 6.56 -12.31 15.17
C SER A 154 6.89 -11.04 14.40
N TYR A 155 8.11 -10.51 14.54
CA TYR A 155 8.55 -9.32 13.84
C TYR A 155 8.58 -9.53 12.31
N THR A 156 9.09 -10.68 11.85
CA THR A 156 9.08 -11.05 10.42
C THR A 156 7.65 -11.20 9.89
N THR A 157 6.77 -11.84 10.65
CA THR A 157 5.36 -12.03 10.26
C THR A 157 4.64 -10.70 10.10
N ILE A 158 4.84 -9.77 11.04
CA ILE A 158 4.27 -8.41 10.97
C ILE A 158 4.79 -7.68 9.72
N ALA A 159 6.10 -7.74 9.46
CA ALA A 159 6.68 -7.09 8.28
C ALA A 159 6.09 -7.63 6.96
N LEU A 160 5.96 -8.95 6.83
CA LEU A 160 5.37 -9.60 5.65
C LEU A 160 3.88 -9.27 5.50
N PHE A 161 3.13 -9.24 6.61
CA PHE A 161 1.72 -8.85 6.61
C PHE A 161 1.53 -7.41 6.14
N MET A 162 2.35 -6.47 6.64
CA MET A 162 2.32 -5.08 6.20
C MET A 162 2.66 -4.94 4.71
N LEU A 163 3.64 -5.69 4.23
CA LEU A 163 3.98 -5.71 2.81
C LEU A 163 2.81 -6.22 1.95
N ALA A 164 2.13 -7.28 2.40
CA ALA A 164 0.94 -7.80 1.73
C ALA A 164 -0.19 -6.75 1.67
N LEU A 165 -0.40 -5.98 2.75
CA LEU A 165 -1.37 -4.87 2.76
C LEU A 165 -1.01 -3.76 1.75
N TYR A 166 0.26 -3.40 1.63
CA TYR A 166 0.71 -2.40 0.64
C TYR A 166 0.49 -2.87 -0.80
N PHE A 167 0.81 -4.14 -1.08
CA PHE A 167 0.50 -4.76 -2.37
C PHE A 167 -0.99 -4.78 -2.66
N TYR A 168 -1.80 -5.18 -1.68
CA TYR A 168 -3.25 -5.21 -1.83
C TYR A 168 -3.81 -3.81 -2.12
N PHE A 169 -3.37 -2.79 -1.38
CA PHE A 169 -3.79 -1.42 -1.63
C PHE A 169 -3.38 -0.92 -3.02
N TYR A 170 -2.17 -1.26 -3.49
CA TYR A 170 -1.74 -0.93 -4.83
C TYR A 170 -2.66 -1.53 -5.91
N LEU A 171 -3.05 -2.80 -5.75
CA LEU A 171 -4.00 -3.47 -6.66
C LEU A 171 -5.38 -2.82 -6.63
N VAL A 172 -5.88 -2.43 -5.45
CA VAL A 172 -7.15 -1.71 -5.28
C VAL A 172 -7.10 -0.35 -6.00
N MET A 173 -6.02 0.41 -5.82
CA MET A 173 -5.80 1.69 -6.51
C MET A 173 -5.72 1.49 -8.04
N TYR A 174 -4.95 0.50 -8.50
CA TYR A 174 -4.85 0.18 -9.94
C TYR A 174 -6.23 -0.12 -10.53
N SER A 175 -7.01 -0.95 -9.84
CA SER A 175 -8.35 -1.35 -10.28
C SER A 175 -9.30 -0.16 -10.37
N TYR A 176 -9.26 0.73 -9.37
CA TYR A 176 -10.06 1.96 -9.39
C TYR A 176 -9.69 2.89 -10.54
N ASN A 177 -8.39 3.03 -10.82
CA ASN A 177 -7.91 3.85 -11.92
C ASN A 177 -8.38 3.33 -13.29
N GLN A 178 -8.46 2.00 -13.46
CA GLN A 178 -9.02 1.39 -14.66
C GLN A 178 -10.54 1.63 -14.77
N GLU A 179 -11.28 1.55 -13.67
CA GLU A 179 -12.71 1.83 -13.65
C GLU A 179 -13.01 3.28 -14.06
N ILE A 180 -12.30 4.26 -13.46
CA ILE A 180 -12.44 5.67 -13.83
C ILE A 180 -12.06 5.93 -15.29
N LYS A 181 -11.02 5.26 -15.80
CA LYS A 181 -10.64 5.37 -17.21
C LYS A 181 -11.77 4.91 -18.14
N LYS A 182 -12.39 3.76 -17.86
CA LYS A 182 -13.53 3.24 -18.63
C LYS A 182 -14.72 4.20 -18.60
N ILE A 183 -15.07 4.75 -17.44
CA ILE A 183 -16.17 5.71 -17.30
C ILE A 183 -15.93 6.96 -18.17
N ILE A 184 -14.72 7.50 -18.17
CA ILE A 184 -14.37 8.69 -18.97
C ILE A 184 -14.42 8.38 -20.47
N GLU A 185 -13.97 7.20 -20.89
CA GLU A 185 -14.03 6.78 -22.31
C GLU A 185 -15.47 6.66 -22.80
N ILE A 186 -16.37 6.08 -21.99
CA ILE A 186 -17.80 5.98 -22.30
C ILE A 186 -18.44 7.37 -22.40
N GLN A 187 -18.12 8.29 -21.47
CA GLN A 187 -18.64 9.66 -21.50
C GLN A 187 -18.23 10.41 -22.77
N LYS A 188 -16.97 10.28 -23.20
CA LYS A 188 -16.48 10.89 -24.44
C LYS A 188 -17.19 10.33 -25.67
N GLN A 189 -17.45 9.02 -25.71
CA GLN A 189 -18.20 8.41 -26.81
C GLN A 189 -19.64 8.91 -26.85
N GLN A 190 -20.29 9.06 -25.68
CA GLN A 190 -21.63 9.63 -25.58
C GLN A 190 -21.66 11.09 -26.06
N GLU A 191 -20.74 11.95 -25.61
CA GLU A 191 -20.63 13.33 -26.07
C GLU A 191 -20.43 13.43 -27.58
N TYR A 192 -19.58 12.55 -28.16
CA TYR A 192 -19.38 12.49 -29.60
C TYR A 192 -20.66 12.11 -30.34
N SER A 193 -21.39 11.10 -29.86
CA SER A 193 -22.66 10.67 -30.46
C SER A 193 -23.75 11.76 -30.42
N ILE A 194 -23.84 12.51 -29.32
CA ILE A 194 -24.80 13.62 -29.16
C ILE A 194 -24.43 14.77 -30.10
N THR A 195 -23.14 15.09 -30.17
CA THR A 195 -22.64 16.12 -31.09
C THR A 195 -22.94 15.76 -32.54
N LEU A 196 -22.68 14.51 -32.95
CA LEU A 196 -22.96 14.03 -34.31
C LEU A 196 -24.45 14.11 -34.64
N ALA A 197 -25.32 13.72 -33.71
CA ALA A 197 -26.78 13.78 -33.87
C ALA A 197 -27.34 15.20 -33.99
N ARG A 198 -26.60 16.24 -33.56
CA ARG A 198 -26.99 17.65 -33.79
C ARG A 198 -26.64 18.17 -35.18
N TYR A 199 -25.75 17.48 -35.90
CA TYR A 199 -25.30 17.88 -37.24
C TYR A 199 -26.08 17.19 -38.37
N ILE A 200 -26.93 16.21 -38.06
CA ILE A 200 -27.81 15.49 -38.99
C ILE A 200 -29.22 16.06 -38.84
#